data_AF-E9I4Y9-F1
#
_entry.id   AF-E9I4Y9-F1
#
_cell.length_a   1.000
_cell.length_b   1.000
_cell.length_c   1.000
_cell.angle_alpha   90.00
_cell.angle_beta   90.00
_cell.angle_gamma   90.00
#
_symmetry.space_group_name_H-M   'P 1'
#
loop_
_entity.id
_entity.type
_entity.pdbx_description
1 polymer ?
#
loop_
_entity_poly.entity_id
_entity_poly.type
_entity_poly.pdbx_seq_one_letter_code
_entity_poly.pdbx_strand_id
1 'polypeptide(L)'
;KLMCLHLLPKGKIAAVFGDLRLAVEAIQNRDERKLVKKLCAYVDETWIDTTMWPPSKWSVHMQKVRTTNDVEGWHNHLHNHAGQKYSYNGLNMYLLFDVLNLEALQVDKNAAKLLQGHKLRRERKSFMELNSNLKELWRRHATSELSTKNLLSECANMYTKYNTVRYAASLDDDRECELEEE
;
A
#
# COMPACT_ATOMS: atom_id res chain seq x y z
N LYS A 1 6.77 9.47 7.46
CA LYS A 1 6.08 10.50 6.62
C LYS A 1 6.15 10.18 5.13
N LEU A 2 7.33 10.00 4.52
CA LEU A 2 7.45 9.61 3.09
C LEU A 2 6.59 8.37 2.72
N MET A 3 6.63 7.33 3.55
CA MET A 3 5.84 6.10 3.35
C MET A 3 4.31 6.29 3.39
N CYS A 4 3.82 7.46 3.81
CA CYS A 4 2.40 7.75 3.97
C CYS A 4 1.85 8.69 2.89
N LEU A 5 2.65 9.07 1.88
CA LEU A 5 2.21 9.95 0.80
C LEU A 5 1.02 9.40 0.02
N HIS A 6 0.92 8.07 -0.11
CA HIS A 6 -0.15 7.38 -0.84
C HIS A 6 -1.53 7.61 -0.24
N LEU A 7 -1.60 8.00 1.04
CA LEU A 7 -2.84 8.27 1.77
C LEU A 7 -3.38 9.68 1.54
N LEU A 8 -2.60 10.55 0.88
CA LEU A 8 -2.97 11.93 0.63
C LEU A 8 -3.72 12.07 -0.70
N PRO A 9 -4.55 13.12 -0.86
CA PRO A 9 -5.15 13.44 -2.14
C PRO A 9 -4.09 13.63 -3.22
N LYS A 10 -4.26 12.99 -4.40
CA LYS A 10 -3.30 13.02 -5.52
C LYS A 10 -2.75 14.41 -5.85
N GLY A 11 -3.58 15.45 -5.84
CA GLY A 11 -3.18 16.82 -6.18
C GLY A 11 -2.37 17.55 -5.10
N LYS A 12 -2.24 16.96 -3.90
CA LYS A 12 -1.48 17.54 -2.79
C LYS A 12 -0.15 16.82 -2.53
N ILE A 13 0.03 15.63 -3.11
CA ILE A 13 1.22 14.78 -2.90
C ILE A 13 2.51 15.51 -3.28
N ALA A 14 2.58 16.08 -4.50
CA ALA A 14 3.80 16.76 -4.97
C ALA A 14 4.19 17.96 -4.10
N ALA A 15 3.21 18.78 -3.70
CA ALA A 15 3.45 19.94 -2.84
C ALA A 15 3.98 19.53 -1.47
N VAL A 16 3.35 18.53 -0.84
CA VAL A 16 3.78 18.02 0.47
C VAL A 16 5.14 17.31 0.37
N PHE A 17 5.42 16.63 -0.73
CA PHE A 17 6.74 16.04 -0.97
C PHE A 17 7.82 17.12 -1.10
N GLY A 18 7.54 18.24 -1.78
CA GLY A 18 8.43 19.40 -1.82
C GLY A 18 8.75 19.95 -0.44
N ASP A 19 7.73 20.10 0.42
CA ASP A 19 7.92 20.50 1.83
C ASP A 19 8.81 19.51 2.60
N LEU A 20 8.61 18.20 2.41
CA LEU A 20 9.45 17.18 3.04
C LEU A 20 10.89 17.26 2.57
N ARG A 21 11.12 17.50 1.27
CA ARG A 21 12.47 17.66 0.69
C ARG A 21 13.21 18.83 1.30
N LEU A 22 12.53 19.97 1.50
CA LEU A 22 13.10 21.13 2.19
C LEU A 22 13.45 20.81 3.64
N ALA A 23 12.60 20.04 4.34
CA ALA A 23 12.86 19.64 5.72
C ALA A 23 14.10 18.72 5.87
N VAL A 24 14.52 18.01 4.82
CA VAL A 24 15.76 17.20 4.83
C VAL A 24 16.99 18.07 5.07
N GLU A 25 16.99 19.33 4.64
CA GLU A 25 18.13 20.23 4.83
C GLU A 25 18.38 20.56 6.32
N ALA A 26 17.35 20.44 7.16
CA ALA A 26 17.44 20.68 8.60
C ALA A 26 18.07 19.50 9.39
N ILE A 27 18.35 18.36 8.75
CA ILE A 27 18.96 17.20 9.41
C ILE A 27 20.42 17.51 9.77
N GLN A 28 20.76 17.48 11.06
CA GLN A 28 22.12 17.81 11.54
C GLN A 28 23.15 16.77 11.08
N ASN A 29 22.85 15.47 11.26
CA ASN A 29 23.75 14.39 10.85
C ASN A 29 23.95 14.38 9.32
N ARG A 30 25.22 14.50 8.89
CA ARG A 30 25.59 14.58 7.47
C ARG A 30 25.27 13.30 6.70
N ASP A 31 25.53 12.14 7.30
CA ASP A 31 25.40 10.86 6.61
C ASP A 31 23.92 10.49 6.46
N GLU A 32 23.12 10.66 7.51
CA GLU A 32 21.67 10.53 7.45
C GLU A 32 21.06 11.48 6.43
N ARG A 33 21.48 12.75 6.42
CA ARG A 33 21.02 13.73 5.43
C ARG A 33 21.32 13.27 4.01
N LYS A 34 22.52 12.76 3.75
CA LYS A 34 22.93 12.26 2.42
C LYS A 34 22.08 11.05 2.00
N LEU A 35 21.80 10.13 2.90
CA LEU A 35 20.95 8.97 2.65
C LEU A 35 19.51 9.39 2.34
N VAL A 36 18.91 10.24 3.17
CA VAL A 36 17.54 10.73 2.98
C VAL A 36 17.43 11.56 1.70
N LYS A 37 18.44 12.36 1.34
CA LYS A 37 18.48 13.07 0.05
C LYS A 37 18.46 12.13 -1.14
N LYS A 38 19.26 11.05 -1.11
CA LYS A 38 19.24 10.03 -2.17
C LYS A 38 17.87 9.37 -2.28
N LEU A 39 17.24 9.04 -1.16
CA LEU A 39 15.89 8.49 -1.13
C LEU A 39 14.87 9.47 -1.74
N CYS A 40 14.94 10.75 -1.37
CA CYS A 40 14.09 11.77 -1.96
C CYS A 40 14.30 11.89 -3.47
N ALA A 41 15.55 11.90 -3.95
CA ALA A 41 15.83 11.95 -5.40
C ALA A 41 15.18 10.76 -6.14
N TYR A 42 15.35 9.54 -5.61
CA TYR A 42 14.69 8.36 -6.16
C TYR A 42 13.16 8.48 -6.18
N VAL A 43 12.56 8.96 -5.09
CA VAL A 43 11.11 9.13 -5.00
C VAL A 43 10.61 10.17 -6.00
N ASP A 44 11.34 11.27 -6.18
CA ASP A 44 11.01 12.34 -7.11
C ASP A 44 10.94 11.80 -8.54
N GLU A 45 12.02 11.16 -8.99
CA GLU A 45 12.18 10.63 -10.35
C GLU A 45 11.23 9.46 -10.65
N THR A 46 11.00 8.59 -9.67
CA THR A 46 10.26 7.34 -9.89
C THR A 46 8.75 7.49 -9.70
N TRP A 47 8.33 8.33 -8.75
CA TRP A 47 6.94 8.31 -8.24
C TRP A 47 6.23 9.67 -8.30
N ILE A 48 6.96 10.79 -8.33
CA ILE A 48 6.37 12.14 -8.36
C ILE A 48 6.34 12.67 -9.79
N ASP A 49 7.48 12.72 -10.47
CA ASP A 49 7.67 13.27 -11.82
C ASP A 49 7.76 12.18 -12.89
N THR A 50 6.88 11.19 -12.81
CA THR A 50 6.81 10.08 -13.77
C THR A 50 5.56 10.17 -14.64
N THR A 51 5.71 9.83 -15.92
CA THR A 51 4.59 9.70 -16.85
C THR A 51 3.89 8.35 -16.74
N MET A 52 4.61 7.31 -16.28
CA MET A 52 4.11 5.93 -16.21
C MET A 52 3.32 5.66 -14.93
N TRP A 53 3.81 6.13 -13.78
CA TRP A 53 3.19 5.88 -12.46
C TRP A 53 2.94 7.17 -11.67
N PRO A 54 2.20 8.16 -12.21
CA PRO A 54 1.99 9.43 -11.52
C PRO A 54 1.19 9.24 -10.23
N PRO A 55 1.21 10.21 -9.30
CA PRO A 55 0.45 10.16 -8.03
C PRO A 55 -1.04 9.81 -8.16
N SER A 56 -1.65 10.09 -9.30
CA SER A 56 -3.03 9.72 -9.61
C SER A 56 -3.26 8.20 -9.72
N LYS A 57 -2.23 7.40 -9.95
CA LYS A 57 -2.28 5.94 -10.12
C LYS A 57 -2.10 5.17 -8.82
N TRP A 58 -1.32 5.70 -7.89
CA TRP A 58 -0.96 5.00 -6.65
C TRP A 58 -1.52 5.66 -5.38
N SER A 59 -2.11 6.85 -5.46
CA SER A 59 -2.87 7.42 -4.34
C SER A 59 -4.08 6.56 -4.02
N VAL A 60 -4.20 6.15 -2.75
CA VAL A 60 -5.31 5.37 -2.19
C VAL A 60 -6.24 6.24 -1.34
N HIS A 61 -6.16 7.56 -1.48
CA HIS A 61 -7.03 8.48 -0.75
C HIS A 61 -8.51 8.17 -1.00
N MET A 62 -9.29 8.07 0.08
CA MET A 62 -10.70 7.63 0.07
C MET A 62 -10.92 6.19 -0.42
N GLN A 63 -9.87 5.38 -0.47
CA GLN A 63 -9.96 3.95 -0.79
C GLN A 63 -9.60 3.11 0.44
N LYS A 64 -10.07 1.86 0.50
CA LYS A 64 -9.59 0.95 1.54
C LYS A 64 -8.15 0.59 1.24
N VAL A 65 -7.27 0.75 2.23
CA VAL A 65 -5.89 0.31 2.12
C VAL A 65 -5.86 -1.22 2.26
N ARG A 66 -5.31 -1.87 1.24
CA ARG A 66 -5.14 -3.32 1.15
C ARG A 66 -3.69 -3.69 1.45
N THR A 67 -3.45 -4.94 1.87
CA THR A 67 -2.08 -5.46 2.04
C THR A 67 -1.56 -6.12 0.76
N THR A 68 -0.25 -6.38 0.73
CA THR A 68 0.40 -7.22 -0.28
C THR A 68 -0.25 -8.60 -0.40
N ASN A 69 -0.94 -9.09 0.64
CA ASN A 69 -1.71 -10.34 0.62
C ASN A 69 -2.79 -10.40 -0.47
N ASP A 70 -3.26 -9.27 -1.01
CA ASP A 70 -4.18 -9.34 -2.16
C ASP A 70 -3.44 -9.71 -3.45
N VAL A 71 -2.21 -9.22 -3.64
CA VAL A 71 -1.34 -9.59 -4.78
C VAL A 71 -0.79 -10.99 -4.58
N GLU A 72 -0.23 -11.29 -3.41
CA GLU A 72 0.24 -12.63 -3.04
C GLU A 72 -0.92 -13.64 -3.07
N GLY A 73 -2.10 -13.25 -2.60
CA GLY A 73 -3.32 -14.07 -2.67
C GLY A 73 -3.75 -14.33 -4.10
N TRP A 74 -3.59 -13.36 -5.00
CA TRP A 74 -3.78 -13.55 -6.44
C TRP A 74 -2.75 -14.49 -7.04
N HIS A 75 -1.47 -14.33 -6.71
CA HIS A 75 -0.41 -15.25 -7.13
C HIS A 75 -0.68 -16.67 -6.64
N ASN A 76 -1.09 -16.84 -5.38
CA ASN A 76 -1.45 -18.13 -4.81
C ASN A 76 -2.72 -18.72 -5.45
N HIS A 77 -3.71 -17.90 -5.77
CA HIS A 77 -4.90 -18.34 -6.48
C HIS A 77 -4.56 -18.87 -7.88
N LEU A 78 -3.78 -18.10 -8.64
CA LEU A 78 -3.24 -18.50 -9.93
C LEU A 78 -2.42 -19.79 -9.79
N HIS A 79 -1.60 -19.86 -8.74
CA HIS A 79 -0.73 -21.01 -8.47
C HIS A 79 -1.52 -22.30 -8.26
N ASN A 80 -2.53 -22.22 -7.41
CA ASN A 80 -3.40 -23.35 -7.08
C ASN A 80 -4.30 -23.74 -8.25
N HIS A 81 -4.81 -22.77 -9.02
CA HIS A 81 -5.66 -23.06 -10.18
C HIS A 81 -4.87 -23.73 -11.31
N ALA A 82 -3.60 -23.37 -11.48
CA ALA A 82 -2.68 -24.06 -12.37
C ALA A 82 -2.25 -25.46 -11.86
N GLY A 83 -2.75 -25.89 -10.69
CA GLY A 83 -2.50 -27.21 -10.12
C GLY A 83 -1.03 -27.45 -9.78
N GLN A 84 -0.32 -26.41 -9.30
CA GLN A 84 1.13 -26.46 -9.03
C GLN A 84 1.99 -26.78 -10.27
N LYS A 85 1.44 -26.76 -11.49
CA LYS A 85 2.17 -27.02 -12.74
C LYS A 85 2.98 -25.82 -13.22
N TYR A 86 3.60 -25.11 -12.29
CA TYR A 86 4.73 -24.24 -12.64
C TYR A 86 5.88 -25.18 -12.92
N SER A 87 6.06 -25.51 -14.19
CA SER A 87 7.34 -26.01 -14.66
C SER A 87 8.39 -24.93 -14.44
N TYR A 88 9.67 -25.30 -14.41
CA TYR A 88 10.79 -24.34 -14.53
C TYR A 88 10.64 -23.38 -15.73
N ASN A 89 9.78 -23.71 -16.70
CA ASN A 89 9.41 -22.89 -17.87
C ASN A 89 8.24 -21.91 -17.64
N GLY A 90 7.71 -21.79 -16.43
CA GLY A 90 6.61 -20.88 -16.10
C GLY A 90 5.21 -21.45 -16.34
N LEU A 91 4.20 -20.58 -16.22
CA LEU A 91 2.78 -20.92 -16.38
C LEU A 91 2.41 -21.06 -17.87
N ASN A 92 1.72 -22.15 -18.23
CA ASN A 92 1.19 -22.32 -19.58
C ASN A 92 0.19 -21.19 -19.92
N MET A 93 0.40 -20.50 -21.05
CA MET A 93 -0.41 -19.36 -21.49
C MET A 93 -1.90 -19.69 -21.64
N TYR A 94 -2.26 -20.92 -22.07
CA TYR A 94 -3.67 -21.33 -22.18
C TYR A 94 -4.35 -21.44 -20.82
N LEU A 95 -3.65 -22.00 -19.83
CA LEU A 95 -4.11 -22.06 -18.44
C LEU A 95 -4.24 -20.64 -17.85
N LEU A 96 -3.31 -19.74 -18.17
CA LEU A 96 -3.42 -18.34 -17.76
C LEU A 96 -4.67 -17.67 -18.36
N PHE A 97 -4.92 -17.86 -19.66
CA PHE A 97 -6.11 -17.28 -20.30
C PHE A 97 -7.42 -17.79 -19.70
N ASP A 98 -7.49 -19.09 -19.38
CA ASP A 98 -8.67 -19.66 -18.72
C ASP A 98 -8.93 -19.02 -17.36
N VAL A 99 -7.88 -18.87 -16.53
CA VAL A 99 -8.01 -18.22 -15.21
C VAL A 99 -8.42 -16.75 -15.37
N LEU A 100 -7.79 -16.01 -16.27
CA LEU A 100 -8.12 -14.61 -16.52
C LEU A 100 -9.56 -14.44 -17.01
N ASN A 101 -10.04 -15.34 -17.86
CA ASN A 101 -11.41 -15.32 -18.36
C ASN A 101 -12.44 -15.62 -17.25
N LEU A 102 -12.18 -16.62 -16.41
CA LEU A 102 -13.04 -16.92 -15.26
C LEU A 102 -13.11 -15.75 -14.27
N GLU A 103 -11.98 -15.11 -14.01
CA GLU A 103 -11.90 -13.93 -13.15
C GLU A 103 -12.64 -12.74 -13.76
N ALA A 104 -12.49 -12.49 -15.06
CA ALA A 104 -13.24 -11.45 -15.77
C ALA A 104 -14.76 -11.64 -15.63
N LEU A 105 -15.27 -12.86 -15.77
CA LEU A 105 -16.69 -13.19 -15.57
C LEU A 105 -17.17 -12.95 -14.12
N GLN A 106 -16.24 -13.00 -13.16
CA GLN A 106 -16.54 -12.81 -11.74
C GLN A 106 -16.52 -11.32 -11.34
N VAL A 107 -15.85 -10.45 -12.11
CA VAL A 107 -15.79 -9.00 -11.85
C VAL A 107 -17.18 -8.38 -11.78
N ASP A 108 -18.04 -8.64 -12.77
CA ASP A 108 -19.38 -8.05 -12.82
C ASP A 108 -20.26 -8.52 -11.65
N LYS A 109 -20.18 -9.81 -11.32
CA LYS A 109 -20.88 -10.40 -10.17
C LYS A 109 -20.40 -9.78 -8.85
N ASN A 110 -19.09 -9.57 -8.73
CA ASN A 110 -18.48 -8.94 -7.56
C ASN A 110 -18.87 -7.46 -7.45
N ALA A 111 -18.91 -6.73 -8.57
CA ALA A 111 -19.36 -5.35 -8.63
C ALA A 111 -20.83 -5.22 -8.20
N ALA A 112 -21.71 -6.08 -8.71
CA ALA A 112 -23.12 -6.11 -8.32
C ALA A 112 -23.29 -6.39 -6.82
N LYS A 113 -22.55 -7.37 -6.27
CA LYS A 113 -22.54 -7.66 -4.84
C LYS A 113 -22.07 -6.47 -4.00
N LEU A 114 -21.04 -5.75 -4.44
CA LEU A 114 -20.55 -4.55 -3.76
C LEU A 114 -21.57 -3.41 -3.78
N LEU A 115 -22.26 -3.19 -4.90
CA LEU A 115 -23.34 -2.20 -5.01
C LEU A 115 -24.51 -2.52 -4.06
N GLN A 116 -24.77 -3.80 -3.83
CA GLN A 116 -25.74 -4.29 -2.85
C GLN A 116 -25.22 -4.25 -1.39
N GLY A 117 -24.00 -3.79 -1.17
CA GLY A 117 -23.40 -3.66 0.17
C GLY A 117 -22.76 -4.94 0.72
N HIS A 118 -22.67 -6.01 -0.06
CA HIS A 118 -22.01 -7.23 0.38
C HIS A 118 -20.50 -7.06 0.49
N LYS A 119 -19.91 -7.66 1.52
CA LYS A 119 -18.45 -7.78 1.65
C LYS A 119 -17.97 -8.99 0.85
N LEU A 120 -17.04 -8.77 -0.08
CA LEU A 120 -16.51 -9.84 -0.93
C LEU A 120 -15.50 -10.75 -0.22
N ARG A 121 -14.79 -10.22 0.79
CA ARG A 121 -13.76 -10.94 1.53
C ARG A 121 -13.85 -10.59 3.01
N ARG A 122 -13.44 -11.53 3.86
CA ARG A 122 -13.28 -11.29 5.30
C ARG A 122 -12.08 -10.40 5.53
N GLU A 123 -12.30 -9.26 6.18
CA GLU A 123 -11.24 -8.36 6.63
C GLU A 123 -10.83 -8.74 8.06
N ARG A 124 -9.52 -8.74 8.37
CA ARG A 124 -9.08 -8.93 9.77
C ARG A 124 -9.48 -7.70 10.60
N LYS A 125 -9.75 -7.91 11.90
CA LYS A 125 -10.19 -6.83 12.82
C LYS A 125 -9.22 -5.64 12.82
N SER A 126 -7.91 -5.91 12.87
CA SER A 126 -6.87 -4.87 12.87
C SER A 126 -6.91 -3.99 11.61
N PHE A 127 -7.22 -4.56 10.44
CA PHE A 127 -7.37 -3.79 9.20
C PHE A 127 -8.69 -3.03 9.12
N MET A 128 -9.77 -3.59 9.68
CA MET A 128 -11.04 -2.86 9.78
C MET A 128 -10.87 -1.61 10.65
N GLU A 129 -10.17 -1.73 11.77
CA GLU A 129 -9.85 -0.62 12.67
C GLU A 129 -8.95 0.43 11.99
N LEU A 130 -7.86 -0.01 11.36
CA LEU A 130 -6.97 0.88 10.59
C LEU A 130 -7.73 1.67 9.52
N ASN A 131 -8.55 0.99 8.72
CA ASN A 131 -9.35 1.64 7.69
C ASN A 131 -10.44 2.56 8.26
N SER A 132 -11.00 2.23 9.43
CA SER A 132 -11.96 3.10 10.13
C SER A 132 -11.28 4.41 10.57
N ASN A 133 -10.10 4.29 11.18
CA ASN A 133 -9.32 5.45 11.63
C ASN A 133 -8.87 6.33 10.45
N LEU A 134 -8.44 5.73 9.34
CA LEU A 134 -8.11 6.46 8.11
C LEU A 134 -9.31 7.22 7.54
N LYS A 135 -10.48 6.58 7.49
CA LYS A 135 -11.70 7.24 7.01
C LYS A 135 -12.06 8.46 7.85
N GLU A 136 -11.91 8.37 9.18
CA GLU A 136 -12.18 9.50 10.06
C GLU A 136 -11.17 10.64 9.84
N LEU A 137 -9.88 10.33 9.67
CA LEU A 137 -8.86 11.34 9.32
C LEU A 137 -9.16 12.02 7.98
N TRP A 138 -9.57 11.27 6.96
CA TRP A 138 -9.97 11.82 5.68
C TRP A 138 -11.26 12.64 5.77
N ARG A 139 -12.23 12.24 6.61
CA ARG A 139 -13.45 13.01 6.86
C ARG A 139 -13.12 14.38 7.46
N ARG A 140 -12.25 14.43 8.47
CA ARG A 140 -11.78 15.67 9.13
C ARG A 140 -11.00 16.57 8.18
N HIS A 141 -10.21 15.98 7.27
CA HIS A 141 -9.55 16.74 6.20
C HIS A 141 -10.56 17.32 5.21
N ALA A 142 -11.57 16.54 4.82
CA ALA A 142 -12.61 16.99 3.90
C ALA A 142 -13.48 18.13 4.48
N THR A 143 -13.73 18.14 5.79
CA THR A 143 -14.42 19.25 6.49
C THR A 143 -13.52 20.46 6.75
N SER A 144 -12.29 20.47 6.23
CA SER A 144 -11.28 21.53 6.46
C SER A 144 -10.85 21.73 7.91
N GLU A 145 -11.18 20.79 8.81
CA GLU A 145 -10.72 20.80 10.21
C GLU A 145 -9.23 20.46 10.32
N LEU A 146 -8.67 19.80 9.30
CA LEU A 146 -7.29 19.32 9.30
C LEU A 146 -6.51 19.79 8.07
N SER A 147 -5.39 20.48 8.30
CA SER A 147 -4.43 20.81 7.23
C SER A 147 -3.78 19.55 6.67
N THR A 148 -3.39 19.57 5.40
CA THR A 148 -2.72 18.44 4.72
C THR A 148 -1.41 18.03 5.43
N LYS A 149 -0.68 18.98 6.03
CA LYS A 149 0.54 18.69 6.81
C LYS A 149 0.23 17.91 8.09
N ASN A 150 -0.88 18.24 8.75
CA ASN A 150 -1.33 17.56 9.96
C ASN A 150 -1.91 16.19 9.61
N LEU A 151 -2.68 16.07 8.51
CA LEU A 151 -3.14 14.79 7.98
C LEU A 151 -1.96 13.82 7.77
N LEU A 152 -0.91 14.27 7.08
CA LEU A 152 0.27 13.42 6.86
C LEU A 152 0.94 12.99 8.17
N SER A 153 1.01 13.89 9.15
CA SER A 153 1.64 13.59 10.45
C SER A 153 0.81 12.60 11.26
N GLU A 154 -0.51 12.75 11.30
CA GLU A 154 -1.43 11.80 11.94
C GLU A 154 -1.41 10.44 11.27
N CYS A 155 -1.45 10.40 9.92
CA CYS A 155 -1.32 9.16 9.17
C CYS A 155 0.02 8.46 9.46
N ALA A 156 1.13 9.22 9.49
CA ALA A 156 2.44 8.66 9.81
C ALA A 156 2.49 8.08 11.22
N ASN A 157 1.96 8.79 12.22
CA ASN A 157 1.92 8.31 13.60
C ASN A 157 1.08 7.03 13.73
N MET A 158 -0.08 7.00 13.07
CA MET A 158 -0.97 5.83 13.06
C MET A 158 -0.28 4.61 12.42
N TYR A 159 0.39 4.79 11.27
CA TYR A 159 1.12 3.71 10.60
C TYR A 159 2.33 3.23 11.38
N THR A 160 3.08 4.13 12.02
CA THR A 160 4.19 3.73 12.89
C THR A 160 3.68 2.85 14.03
N LYS A 161 2.62 3.26 14.74
CA LYS A 161 2.02 2.44 15.81
C LYS A 161 1.55 1.07 15.30
N TYR A 162 0.84 1.06 14.16
CA TYR A 162 0.37 -0.19 13.56
C TYR A 162 1.51 -1.14 13.21
N ASN A 163 2.56 -0.61 12.59
CA ASN A 163 3.75 -1.38 12.23
C ASN A 163 4.54 -1.84 13.46
N THR A 164 4.72 -1.00 14.48
CA THR A 164 5.40 -1.39 15.72
C THR A 164 4.71 -2.55 16.41
N VAL A 165 3.37 -2.52 16.52
CA VAL A 165 2.60 -3.65 17.08
C VAL A 165 2.76 -4.91 16.23
N ARG A 166 2.75 -4.77 14.91
CA ARG A 166 2.90 -5.89 13.99
C ARG A 166 4.31 -6.50 14.03
N TYR A 167 5.36 -5.68 14.04
CA TYR A 167 6.75 -6.13 14.06
C TYR A 167 7.18 -6.62 15.44
N ALA A 168 6.63 -6.06 16.52
CA ALA A 168 6.81 -6.64 17.86
C ALA A 168 6.21 -8.06 17.92
N ALA A 169 5.01 -8.26 17.33
CA ALA A 169 4.39 -9.58 17.25
C ALA A 169 5.10 -10.57 16.32
N SER A 170 5.95 -10.11 15.38
CA SER A 170 6.76 -10.98 14.52
C SER A 170 8.14 -11.28 15.10
N LEU A 171 8.67 -10.44 15.99
CA LEU A 171 9.91 -10.71 16.73
C LEU A 171 9.73 -11.81 17.80
N ASP A 172 8.50 -11.97 18.31
CA ASP A 172 8.11 -13.09 19.18
C ASP A 172 7.67 -14.35 18.39
N ASP A 173 7.75 -14.33 17.05
CA ASP A 173 7.42 -15.46 16.17
C ASP A 173 8.73 -16.10 15.70
N ASP A 174 9.22 -17.12 16.41
CA ASP A 174 10.48 -17.88 16.15
C ASP A 174 10.60 -18.51 14.73
N ARG A 175 9.66 -18.24 13.82
CA ARG A 175 9.57 -18.83 12.48
C ARG A 175 10.32 -18.08 11.39
N GLU A 176 10.94 -16.93 11.67
CA GLU A 176 11.85 -16.27 10.69
C GLU A 176 13.32 -16.70 10.83
N CYS A 177 13.68 -17.56 11.79
CA CYS A 177 15.05 -18.08 11.91
C CYS A 177 15.42 -19.22 10.93
N GLU A 178 14.50 -19.70 10.09
CA GLU A 178 14.76 -20.88 9.23
C GLU A 178 14.90 -20.56 7.72
N LEU A 179 15.12 -19.30 7.31
CA LEU A 179 15.27 -18.96 5.88
C LEU A 179 16.64 -18.37 5.49
N GLU A 180 17.66 -18.45 6.36
CA GLU A 180 19.04 -18.08 6.00
C GLU A 180 20.04 -19.25 5.93
N GLU A 181 19.60 -20.50 6.10
CA GLU A 181 20.46 -21.67 5.86
C GLU A 181 19.73 -22.76 5.06
N GLU A 182 19.73 -22.61 3.72
CA GLU A 182 19.74 -23.74 2.76
C GLU A 182 20.24 -23.28 1.38
#